data_AF-A0A1Y3ARG9-F1
#
_entry.id   AF-A0A1Y3ARG9-F1
#
_cell.length_a   1.000
_cell.length_b   1.000
_cell.length_c   1.000
_cell.angle_alpha   90.00
_cell.angle_beta   90.00
_cell.angle_gamma   90.00
#
_symmetry.space_group_name_H-M   'P 1'
#
loop_
_entity.id
_entity.type
_entity.pdbx_description
1 polymer ?
#
loop_
_entity_poly.entity_id
_entity_poly.type
_entity_poly.pdbx_seq_one_letter_code
_entity_poly.pdbx_strand_id
1 'polypeptide(L)'
;MYCDQHYGYCDYFRQIGELCRYDSQCDNGLICMFGQCEKPFEKGHPGARCKDSDDCNVGLCCARQHGERICKPKLKHGQQCFVPLGGLDYSLNELCPCDEGLECRTIKLKNSR
;
A
#
# COMPACT_ATOMS: atom_id res chain seq x y z
N MET A 1 -6.37 15.80 -21.81
CA MET A 1 -5.43 15.04 -22.66
C MET A 1 -4.09 15.02 -21.94
N TYR A 2 -3.47 13.86 -21.84
CA TYR A 2 -2.09 13.71 -21.35
C TYR A 2 -1.19 13.29 -22.51
N CYS A 3 0.11 13.50 -22.37
CA CYS A 3 1.10 13.03 -23.33
C CYS A 3 2.11 12.14 -22.62
N ASP A 4 2.20 10.89 -23.07
CA ASP A 4 3.20 9.94 -22.61
C ASP A 4 4.51 10.20 -23.35
N GLN A 5 5.49 10.76 -22.64
CA GLN A 5 6.79 11.08 -23.21
C GLN A 5 7.65 9.83 -23.46
N HIS A 6 7.37 8.72 -22.77
CA HIS A 6 8.13 7.49 -22.94
C HIS A 6 7.74 6.76 -24.22
N TYR A 7 6.45 6.73 -24.55
CA TYR A 7 5.92 6.08 -25.75
C TYR A 7 5.64 7.05 -26.92
N GLY A 8 5.69 8.36 -26.69
CA GLY A 8 5.57 9.37 -27.73
C GLY A 8 4.17 9.55 -28.30
N TYR A 9 3.12 9.39 -27.47
CA TYR A 9 1.74 9.62 -27.88
C TYR A 9 0.98 10.50 -26.87
N CYS A 10 -0.07 11.18 -27.35
CA CYS A 10 -1.02 11.88 -26.49
C CYS A 10 -2.38 11.19 -26.55
N ASP A 11 -3.07 11.13 -25.42
CA ASP A 11 -4.34 10.43 -25.25
C ASP A 11 -5.26 11.17 -24.26
N TYR A 12 -6.53 10.80 -24.23
CA TYR A 12 -7.51 11.39 -23.31
C TYR A 12 -7.23 10.98 -21.87
N PHE A 13 -7.63 11.84 -20.91
CA PHE A 13 -7.51 11.47 -19.50
C PHE A 13 -8.41 10.27 -19.19
N ARG A 14 -7.87 9.36 -18.38
CA ARG A 14 -8.48 8.10 -18.00
C ARG A 14 -9.57 8.32 -16.94
N GLN A 15 -10.71 7.69 -17.12
CA GLN A 15 -11.82 7.66 -16.19
C GLN A 15 -11.63 6.59 -15.11
N ILE A 16 -12.51 6.59 -14.10
CA ILE A 16 -12.46 5.61 -13.01
C ILE A 16 -12.49 4.16 -13.54
N GLY A 17 -11.61 3.31 -13.00
CA GLY A 17 -11.44 1.90 -13.36
C GLY A 17 -10.62 1.66 -14.64
N GLU A 18 -10.32 2.71 -15.42
CA GLU A 18 -9.48 2.56 -16.61
C GLU A 18 -8.02 2.36 -16.24
N LEU A 19 -7.30 1.62 -17.11
CA LEU A 19 -5.90 1.29 -16.89
C LEU A 19 -5.02 2.55 -16.96
N CYS A 20 -4.12 2.66 -16.00
CA CYS A 20 -3.18 3.76 -15.88
C CYS A 20 -1.81 3.27 -15.40
N ARG A 21 -0.82 4.12 -15.58
CA ARG A 21 0.55 3.92 -15.07
C ARG A 21 1.00 5.03 -14.13
N TYR A 22 0.46 6.23 -14.34
CA TYR A 22 0.80 7.42 -13.58
C TYR A 22 -0.46 8.21 -13.28
N ASP A 23 -0.48 8.90 -12.13
CA ASP A 23 -1.59 9.77 -11.74
C ASP A 23 -1.92 10.82 -12.82
N SER A 24 -0.91 11.31 -13.55
CA SER A 24 -1.08 12.30 -14.62
C SER A 24 -1.90 11.81 -15.83
N GLN A 25 -2.17 10.51 -15.90
CA GLN A 25 -3.02 9.92 -16.92
C GLN A 25 -4.50 9.96 -16.51
N CYS A 26 -4.81 10.06 -15.22
CA CYS A 26 -6.16 10.03 -14.70
C CYS A 26 -6.83 11.41 -14.73
N ASP A 27 -8.14 11.42 -14.96
CA ASP A 27 -8.93 12.64 -15.03
C ASP A 27 -9.27 13.18 -13.63
N ASN A 28 -9.50 14.49 -13.53
CA ASN A 28 -10.20 15.15 -12.42
C ASN A 28 -9.90 14.64 -10.99
N GLY A 29 -8.63 14.71 -10.57
CA GLY A 29 -8.22 14.42 -9.18
C GLY A 29 -8.29 12.94 -8.79
N LEU A 30 -8.55 12.05 -9.75
CA LEU A 30 -8.30 10.62 -9.61
C LEU A 30 -6.79 10.36 -9.54
N ILE A 31 -6.43 9.23 -8.95
CA ILE A 31 -5.05 8.77 -8.83
C ILE A 31 -4.92 7.36 -9.38
N CYS A 32 -3.75 7.03 -9.89
CA CYS A 32 -3.45 5.70 -10.39
C CYS A 32 -3.07 4.79 -9.22
N MET A 33 -3.97 3.89 -8.83
CA MET A 33 -3.77 2.94 -7.74
C MET A 33 -3.91 1.53 -8.26
N PHE A 34 -2.91 0.68 -8.02
CA PHE A 34 -2.92 -0.72 -8.46
C PHE A 34 -3.13 -0.89 -9.98
N GLY A 35 -2.72 0.10 -10.77
CA GLY A 35 -2.83 0.09 -12.23
C GLY A 35 -4.17 0.59 -12.79
N GLN A 36 -5.06 1.12 -11.95
CA GLN A 36 -6.35 1.68 -12.37
C GLN A 36 -6.58 3.07 -11.77
N CYS A 37 -7.27 3.93 -12.51
CA CYS A 37 -7.63 5.26 -12.00
C CYS A 37 -8.75 5.11 -10.98
N GLU A 38 -8.49 5.59 -9.76
CA GLU A 38 -9.38 5.44 -8.62
C GLU A 38 -9.56 6.76 -7.90
N LYS A 39 -10.64 6.87 -7.13
CA LYS A 39 -10.80 8.00 -6.21
C LYS A 39 -9.78 7.86 -5.09
N PRO A 40 -9.06 8.95 -4.73
CA PRO A 40 -8.15 8.89 -3.59
C PRO A 40 -8.95 8.61 -2.32
N PHE A 41 -8.45 7.68 -1.51
CA PHE A 41 -8.94 7.49 -0.15
C PHE A 41 -8.63 8.75 0.69
N GLU A 42 -9.43 8.96 1.73
CA GLU A 42 -9.20 10.04 2.68
C GLU A 42 -7.79 9.91 3.30
N LYS A 43 -7.03 11.00 3.34
CA LYS A 43 -5.65 10.98 3.84
C LYS A 43 -5.60 10.38 5.25
N GLY A 44 -4.59 9.56 5.49
CA GLY A 44 -4.37 8.87 6.75
C GLY A 44 -5.32 7.72 7.07
N HIS A 45 -6.35 7.47 6.26
CA HIS A 45 -7.27 6.36 6.45
C HIS A 45 -6.82 5.08 5.73
N PRO A 46 -7.37 3.90 6.08
CA PRO A 46 -7.01 2.65 5.42
C PRO A 46 -7.16 2.72 3.89
N GLY A 47 -6.13 2.30 3.16
CA GLY A 47 -6.07 2.37 1.69
C GLY A 47 -5.52 3.68 1.12
N ALA A 48 -5.35 4.73 1.94
CA ALA A 48 -4.76 5.98 1.50
C ALA A 48 -3.28 5.84 1.19
N ARG A 49 -2.83 6.46 0.09
CA ARG A 49 -1.43 6.49 -0.30
C ARG A 49 -0.61 7.27 0.76
N CYS A 50 0.53 6.71 1.14
CA CYS A 50 1.43 7.26 2.15
C CYS A 50 2.89 7.18 1.70
N LYS A 51 3.75 8.01 2.29
CA LYS A 51 5.20 7.92 2.14
C LYS A 51 5.81 7.22 3.33
N ASP A 52 5.40 7.65 4.53
CA ASP A 52 5.88 7.18 5.82
C ASP A 52 4.72 6.93 6.78
N SER A 53 4.97 6.22 7.88
CA SER A 53 3.90 5.83 8.82
C SER A 53 3.25 7.01 9.53
N ASP A 54 3.90 8.18 9.57
CA ASP A 54 3.36 9.42 10.14
C ASP A 54 2.26 10.04 9.26
N ASP A 55 2.17 9.66 7.99
CA ASP A 55 1.07 10.05 7.12
C ASP A 55 -0.24 9.31 7.46
N CYS A 56 -0.16 8.26 8.30
CA CYS A 56 -1.28 7.38 8.63
C CYS A 56 -1.83 7.66 10.03
N ASN A 57 -3.15 7.47 10.20
CA ASN A 57 -3.81 7.62 11.49
C ASN A 57 -3.35 6.56 12.51
N VAL A 58 -3.62 6.84 13.79
CA VAL A 58 -3.28 5.95 14.91
C VAL A 58 -3.76 4.52 14.67
N GLY A 59 -2.90 3.54 14.96
CA GLY A 59 -3.18 2.11 14.74
C GLY A 59 -2.96 1.64 13.31
N LEU A 60 -2.49 2.50 12.41
CA LEU A 60 -2.10 2.17 11.04
C LEU A 60 -0.57 2.30 10.85
N CYS A 61 -0.08 1.78 9.74
CA CYS A 61 1.29 2.00 9.27
C CYS A 61 1.30 2.21 7.76
N CYS A 62 2.38 2.79 7.23
CA CYS A 62 2.60 2.86 5.80
C CYS A 62 3.33 1.61 5.31
N ALA A 63 2.68 0.78 4.49
CA ALA A 63 3.25 -0.47 4.01
C ALA A 63 2.78 -0.79 2.58
N ARG A 64 3.60 -1.54 1.84
CA ARG A 64 3.29 -1.90 0.46
C ARG A 64 2.14 -2.90 0.32
N GLN A 65 1.31 -2.68 -0.70
CA GLN A 65 0.32 -3.61 -1.21
C GLN A 65 0.36 -3.53 -2.74
N HIS A 66 0.61 -4.64 -3.42
CA HIS A 66 0.79 -4.69 -4.88
C HIS A 66 1.77 -3.63 -5.42
N GLY A 67 2.84 -3.35 -4.66
CA GLY A 67 3.87 -2.36 -5.02
C GLY A 67 3.54 -0.91 -4.62
N GLU A 68 2.28 -0.57 -4.33
CA GLU A 68 1.87 0.76 -3.87
C GLU A 68 2.00 0.87 -2.35
N ARG A 69 2.47 2.02 -1.84
CA ARG A 69 2.52 2.31 -0.40
C ARG A 69 1.20 2.89 0.08
N ILE A 70 0.54 2.18 0.99
CA ILE A 70 -0.75 2.59 1.55
C ILE A 70 -0.80 2.45 3.08
N CYS A 71 -1.70 3.20 3.71
CA CYS A 71 -2.02 3.04 5.11
C CYS A 71 -2.76 1.72 5.34
N LYS A 72 -2.16 0.83 6.13
CA LYS A 72 -2.68 -0.49 6.48
C LYS A 72 -2.79 -0.62 8.00
N PRO A 73 -3.71 -1.46 8.52
CA PRO A 73 -3.82 -1.67 9.96
C PRO A 73 -2.58 -2.37 10.52
N LYS A 74 -2.11 -1.90 11.69
CA LYS A 74 -1.11 -2.64 12.49
C LYS A 74 -1.67 -3.98 12.97
N LEU A 75 -0.78 -4.95 13.12
CA LEU A 75 -1.19 -6.32 13.47
C LEU A 75 -1.66 -6.39 14.92
N LYS A 76 -2.88 -6.87 15.11
CA LYS A 76 -3.49 -7.11 16.43
C LYS A 76 -3.03 -8.46 17.01
N HIS A 77 -3.27 -8.65 18.31
CA HIS A 77 -2.91 -9.88 19.00
C HIS A 77 -3.48 -11.12 18.31
N GLY A 78 -2.64 -12.14 18.12
CA GLY A 78 -2.99 -13.41 17.46
C GLY A 78 -2.92 -13.39 15.92
N GLN A 79 -2.70 -12.23 15.30
CA GLN A 79 -2.44 -12.16 13.86
C GLN A 79 -1.01 -12.59 13.54
N GLN A 80 -0.84 -13.20 12.36
CA GLN A 80 0.46 -13.64 11.91
C GLN A 80 1.34 -12.44 11.57
N CYS A 81 2.53 -12.41 12.16
CA CYS A 81 3.56 -11.42 11.91
C CYS A 81 4.78 -12.11 11.30
N PHE A 82 5.59 -11.35 10.57
CA PHE A 82 6.82 -11.84 9.95
C PHE A 82 7.90 -10.77 10.07
N VAL A 83 9.03 -11.14 10.68
CA VAL A 83 10.22 -10.28 10.77
C VAL A 83 11.28 -10.88 9.83
N PRO A 84 11.56 -10.26 8.68
CA PRO A 84 12.61 -10.73 7.79
C PRO A 84 13.99 -10.57 8.44
N LEU A 85 14.90 -11.50 8.15
CA LEU A 85 16.29 -11.45 8.63
C LEU A 85 17.16 -10.39 7.89
N GLY A 86 16.57 -9.63 6.96
CA GLY A 86 17.22 -8.62 6.12
C GLY A 86 16.24 -7.55 5.63
N GLY A 87 16.63 -6.78 4.61
CA GLY A 87 15.84 -5.65 4.11
C GLY A 87 14.55 -6.05 3.35
N LEU A 88 13.51 -5.22 3.47
CA LEU A 88 12.21 -5.36 2.77
C LEU A 88 12.17 -4.64 1.41
N ASP A 89 13.27 -4.06 0.94
CA ASP A 89 13.29 -3.07 -0.15
C ASP A 89 12.63 -3.54 -1.46
N TYR A 90 12.56 -4.85 -1.72
CA TYR A 90 11.95 -5.43 -2.92
C TYR A 90 10.60 -6.14 -2.66
N SER A 91 10.05 -6.06 -1.45
CA SER A 91 8.76 -6.70 -1.18
C SER A 91 7.63 -5.95 -1.88
N LEU A 92 6.81 -6.68 -2.64
CA LEU A 92 5.59 -6.14 -3.25
C LEU A 92 4.45 -5.98 -2.23
N ASN A 93 4.48 -6.81 -1.17
CA ASN A 93 3.46 -6.86 -0.14
C ASN A 93 4.15 -6.91 1.22
N GLU A 94 3.96 -5.86 2.01
CA GLU A 94 4.54 -5.74 3.34
C GLU A 94 3.43 -5.84 4.38
N LEU A 95 3.72 -6.50 5.50
CA LEU A 95 2.86 -6.46 6.67
C LEU A 95 3.22 -5.23 7.51
N CYS A 96 2.23 -4.65 8.16
CA CYS A 96 2.51 -3.67 9.20
C CYS A 96 3.21 -4.33 10.39
N PRO A 97 3.96 -3.56 11.20
CA PRO A 97 4.40 -4.04 12.50
C PRO A 97 3.20 -4.40 13.38
N CYS A 98 3.49 -5.16 14.44
CA CYS A 98 2.53 -5.37 15.51
C CYS A 98 2.13 -4.03 16.13
N ASP A 99 0.90 -3.98 16.64
CA ASP A 99 0.38 -2.80 17.31
C ASP A 99 1.16 -2.47 18.59
N GLU A 100 0.94 -1.29 19.14
CA GLU A 100 1.66 -0.84 20.33
C GLU A 100 1.54 -1.83 21.49
N GLY A 101 2.68 -2.15 22.12
CA GLY A 101 2.76 -3.14 23.20
C GLY A 101 2.76 -4.60 22.76
N LEU A 102 2.67 -4.89 21.45
CA LEU A 102 2.76 -6.25 20.91
C LEU A 102 4.14 -6.53 20.32
N GLU A 103 4.59 -7.77 20.46
CA GLU A 103 5.87 -8.23 19.93
C GLU A 103 5.65 -9.44 19.02
N CYS A 104 6.31 -9.44 17.86
CA CYS A 104 6.29 -10.59 16.97
C CYS A 104 7.19 -11.71 17.52
N ARG A 105 6.62 -12.90 17.77
CA ARG A 105 7.36 -14.04 18.32
C ARG A 105 7.10 -15.31 17.51
N THR A 106 8.13 -16.14 17.37
CA THR A 106 8.00 -17.48 16.79
C THR A 106 7.27 -18.40 17.76
N ILE A 107 6.12 -18.94 17.34
CA ILE A 107 5.38 -19.93 18.13
C ILE A 107 5.94 -21.31 17.78
N LYS A 108 6.55 -22.00 18.75
CA LYS A 108 6.87 -23.43 18.59
C LYS A 108 5.56 -24.20 18.68
N LEU A 109 5.07 -24.72 17.55
CA LEU A 109 3.98 -25.69 17.55
C LEU A 109 4.46 -26.91 18.35
N LYS A 110 3.91 -27.11 19.55
CA LYS A 110 4.07 -28.38 20.27
C LYS A 110 3.31 -29.41 19.43
N ASN A 111 4.03 -30.35 18.81
CA ASN A 111 3.42 -31.55 18.25
C ASN A 111 2.61 -32.21 19.37
N SER A 112 1.28 -32.20 19.23
CA SER A 112 0.41 -33.08 20.00
C SER A 112 0.72 -34.50 19.55
N ARG A 113 1.48 -35.23 20.37
CA ARG A 113 1.50 -36.70 20.32
C ARG A 113 0.22 -37.23 20.92
#